data_AF-A0A2K8KAF0-F1
#
_entry.id   AF-A0A2K8KAF0-F1
#
_cell.length_a   1.000
_cell.length_b   1.000
_cell.length_c   1.000
_cell.angle_alpha   90.00
_cell.angle_beta   90.00
_cell.angle_gamma   90.00
#
_symmetry.space_group_name_H-M   'P 1'
#
loop_
_entity.id
_entity.type
_entity.pdbx_description
1 polymer ?
#
loop_
_entity_poly.entity_id
_entity_poly.type
_entity_poly.pdbx_seq_one_letter_code
_entity_poly.pdbx_strand_id
1 'polypeptide(L)' 'MEHTVVSHSWLIETLGEVRKYAARNGLPALAEHLEQAIHLAHIEQATLEGQDSEGKKRSNGENGPDDQSR' A
#
# COMPACT_ATOMS: atom_id res chain seq x y z
N MET A 1 9.97 -21.56 8.22
CA MET A 1 9.22 -21.17 7.01
C MET A 1 9.54 -19.71 6.78
N GLU A 2 10.29 -19.40 5.73
CA GLU A 2 10.59 -18.02 5.38
C GLU A 2 9.29 -17.36 4.93
N HIS A 3 8.83 -16.37 5.69
CA HIS A 3 7.75 -15.49 5.23
C HIS A 3 8.35 -14.60 4.16
N THR A 4 8.27 -15.01 2.90
CA THR A 4 8.54 -14.10 1.78
C THR A 4 7.50 -13.00 1.86
N VAL A 5 7.89 -11.82 2.32
CA VAL A 5 7.03 -10.64 2.30
C VAL A 5 6.76 -10.35 0.83
N VAL A 6 5.54 -10.63 0.41
CA VAL A 6 5.09 -10.32 -0.94
C VAL A 6 4.99 -8.79 -1.04
N SER A 7 5.75 -8.20 -1.95
CA SER A 7 5.60 -6.78 -2.26
C SER A 7 4.19 -6.53 -2.81
N HIS A 8 3.50 -5.50 -2.32
CA HIS A 8 2.20 -5.08 -2.83
C HIS A 8 2.25 -4.82 -4.35
N SER A 9 3.36 -4.27 -4.84
CA SER A 9 3.58 -4.08 -6.28
C SER A 9 3.55 -5.39 -7.05
N TRP A 10 4.21 -6.43 -6.54
CA TRP A 10 4.22 -7.76 -7.19
C TRP A 10 2.83 -8.40 -7.22
N LEU A 11 2.06 -8.25 -6.13
CA LEU A 11 0.69 -8.75 -6.08
C LEU A 11 -0.19 -8.07 -7.13
N ILE A 12 -0.12 -6.73 -7.21
CA ILE A 12 -0.90 -5.92 -8.15
C ILE A 12 -0.53 -6.30 -9.61
N GLU A 13 0.76 -6.44 -9.91
CA GLU A 13 1.21 -6.88 -11.24
C GLU A 13 0.66 -8.27 -11.59
N THR A 14 0.73 -9.22 -10.65
CA THR A 14 0.21 -10.58 -10.85
C THR A 14 -1.30 -10.57 -11.12
N LEU A 15 -2.08 -9.81 -10.35
CA LEU A 15 -3.51 -9.64 -10.59
C LEU A 15 -3.78 -9.05 -11.99
N GLY A 16 -2.93 -8.12 -12.44
CA GLY A 16 -2.98 -7.56 -13.79
C GLY A 16 -2.79 -8.62 -14.89
N GLU A 17 -1.87 -9.55 -14.71
CA GLU A 17 -1.65 -10.66 -15.65
C GLU A 17 -2.84 -11.64 -15.67
N VAL A 18 -3.41 -11.96 -14.50
CA VAL A 18 -4.60 -12.82 -14.41
C VAL A 18 -5.80 -12.14 -15.08
N ARG A 19 -5.97 -10.83 -14.93
CA ARG A 19 -7.02 -10.06 -15.61
C ARG A 19 -6.88 -10.14 -17.13
N LYS A 20 -5.66 -9.95 -17.64
CA LYS A 20 -5.37 -10.06 -19.08
C LYS A 20 -5.69 -11.48 -19.60
N TYR A 21 -5.33 -12.50 -18.83
CA TYR A 21 -5.69 -13.88 -19.16
C TYR A 21 -7.22 -14.06 -19.21
N ALA A 22 -7.95 -13.61 -18.19
CA ALA A 22 -9.41 -13.72 -18.14
C ALA A 22 -10.08 -13.05 -19.35
N ALA A 23 -9.63 -11.83 -19.71
CA ALA A 23 -10.15 -11.11 -20.87
C ALA A 23 -9.89 -11.86 -22.20
N ARG A 24 -8.69 -12.43 -22.38
CA ARG A 24 -8.31 -13.18 -23.59
C ARG A 24 -9.07 -14.50 -23.75
N ASN A 25 -9.52 -15.10 -22.64
CA ASN A 25 -10.17 -16.41 -22.63
C ASN A 25 -11.70 -16.33 -22.49
N GLY A 26 -12.30 -15.15 -22.69
CA GLY A 26 -13.75 -15.00 -22.66
C GLY A 26 -14.35 -15.16 -21.25
N LEU A 27 -13.63 -14.75 -20.21
CA LEU A 27 -14.08 -14.74 -18.82
C LEU A 27 -14.34 -13.29 -18.34
N PRO A 28 -15.36 -12.59 -18.87
CA PRO A 28 -15.54 -11.15 -18.65
C PRO A 28 -15.83 -10.79 -17.19
N ALA A 29 -16.69 -11.55 -16.50
CA ALA A 29 -16.99 -11.31 -15.09
C ALA A 29 -15.75 -11.44 -14.19
N LEU A 30 -14.87 -12.40 -14.50
CA LEU A 30 -13.61 -12.56 -13.76
C LEU A 30 -12.67 -11.37 -14.02
N ALA A 31 -12.57 -10.91 -15.27
CA ALA A 31 -11.76 -9.73 -15.60
C ALA A 31 -12.27 -8.46 -14.87
N GLU A 32 -13.58 -8.28 -14.79
CA GLU A 32 -14.20 -7.15 -14.08
C GLU A 32 -13.89 -7.19 -12.58
N HIS A 33 -14.05 -8.34 -11.93
CA HIS A 33 -13.73 -8.48 -10.51
C HIS A 33 -12.23 -8.29 -10.22
N LEU A 34 -11.36 -8.75 -11.10
CA LEU A 34 -9.92 -8.52 -10.98
C LEU A 34 -9.57 -7.05 -11.13
N GLU A 35 -10.24 -6.32 -12.02
CA GLU A 35 -10.06 -4.88 -12.16
C GLU A 35 -10.48 -4.11 -10.90
N GLN A 36 -11.62 -4.48 -10.30
CA GLN A 36 -12.07 -3.92 -9.02
C GLN A 36 -11.05 -4.20 -7.90
N ALA A 37 -10.53 -5.42 -7.82
CA ALA A 37 -9.55 -5.81 -6.82
C ALA A 37 -8.22 -5.05 -6.97
N ILE A 38 -7.73 -4.90 -8.20
CA ILE A 38 -6.52 -4.10 -8.51
C ILE A 38 -6.72 -2.65 -8.06
N HIS A 39 -7.88 -2.06 -8.36
CA HIS A 39 -8.18 -0.69 -7.98
C HIS A 39 -8.19 -0.52 -6.45
N LEU A 40 -8.84 -1.43 -5.73
CA LEU A 40 -8.86 -1.43 -4.27
C LEU A 40 -7.45 -1.56 -3.68
N ALA A 41 -6.63 -2.48 -4.21
CA ALA A 41 -5.26 -2.68 -3.75
C ALA A 41 -4.40 -1.41 -3.91
N HIS A 42 -4.57 -0.64 -4.99
CA HIS A 42 -3.88 0.64 -5.17
C HIS A 42 -4.31 1.69 -4.12
N ILE A 43 -5.61 1.77 -3.81
CA ILE A 43 -6.12 2.70 -2.79
C ILE A 43 -5.55 2.36 -1.41
N GLU A 44 -5.57 1.07 -1.05
CA GLU A 44 -5.04 0.61 0.23
C GLU A 44 -3.53 0.83 0.34
N GLN A 45 -2.77 0.53 -0.72
CA GLN A 45 -1.33 0.79 -0.74
C GLN A 45 -1.02 2.28 -0.55
N ALA A 46 -1.71 3.17 -1.28
CA ALA A 46 -1.50 4.62 -1.14
C ALA A 46 -1.86 5.12 0.28
N THR A 47 -2.86 4.50 0.92
CA THR A 47 -3.25 4.82 2.31
C THR A 47 -2.15 4.41 3.30
N LEU A 48 -1.56 3.22 3.14
CA LEU A 48 -0.46 2.75 3.98
C LEU A 48 0.80 3.63 3.82
N GLU A 49 1.16 3.98 2.58
CA GLU A 49 2.31 4.86 2.28
C GLU A 49 2.13 6.28 2.87
N GLY A 50 0.90 6.79 2.89
CA GLY A 50 0.57 8.07 3.51
C GLY A 50 0.73 8.08 5.03
N GLN A 51 0.39 6.97 5.71
CA GLN A 51 0.46 6.85 7.17
C GLN A 51 1.91 6.80 7.69
N ASP A 52 2.81 6.13 6.97
CA ASP A 52 4.24 6.07 7.34
C ASP A 52 4.94 7.44 7.25
N SER A 53 4.40 8.35 6.43
CA SER A 53 4.95 9.68 6.21
C SER A 53 4.59 10.68 7.34
N GLU A 54 3.48 10.47 8.05
CA GLU A 54 3.02 11.37 9.14
C GLU A 54 3.68 11.09 10.50
N GLY A 55 4.23 9.89 10.71
CA GLY A 55 4.92 9.52 11.97
C GLY A 55 6.29 10.17 12.16
N LYS A 56 6.96 10.59 11.08
CA LYS A 56 8.37 11.04 11.14
C LYS A 56 8.56 12.52 11.47
N LYS A 57 7.48 13.32 11.53
CA LYS A 57 7.58 14.78 11.75
C LYS A 57 7.42 15.24 13.20
N ARG A 58 7.10 14.36 14.15
CA ARG A 58 6.76 14.76 15.54
C ARG A 58 7.87 14.52 16.58
N SER A 59 9.05 14.04 16.18
CA SER A 59 10.12 13.70 17.13
C SER A 59 11.39 14.54 16.94
N ASN A 60 11.24 15.84 16.63
CA ASN A 60 12.38 16.75 16.71
C ASN A 60 11.94 18.16 17.11
N GLY A 61 11.91 18.42 18.42
CA GLY A 61 11.89 19.79 18.94
C GLY A 61 11.02 20.02 20.15
N GLU A 62 11.30 19.37 21.29
CA GLU A 62 11.01 19.99 22.59
C GLU A 62 11.91 19.40 23.68
N ASN A 63 13.17 19.87 23.69
CA ASN A 63 14.01 19.86 24.89
C ASN A 63 14.58 21.28 25.02
N GLY A 64 13.73 22.20 25.49
CA GLY A 64 14.18 23.47 26.05
C GLY A 64 14.45 23.23 27.54
N PRO A 65 15.67 23.46 28.04
CA PRO A 65 16.02 23.15 29.42
C PRO A 65 15.26 24.05 30.38
N ASP A 66 14.81 23.45 31.48
CA ASP A 66 14.46 24.14 32.72
C ASP A 66 15.58 25.13 33.09
N ASP A 67 15.30 26.43 33.01
CA ASP A 67 16.11 27.45 33.67
C ASP A 67 15.25 28.18 34.71
N GLN A 68 15.32 27.65 35.92
CA GLN A 68 14.98 28.36 37.14
C GLN A 68 15.98 29.50 37.32
N SER A 69 15.53 30.76 37.28
CA SER A 69 16.28 31.85 37.92
C SER A 69 15.40 33.06 38.25
N ARG A 70 15.18 33.19 39.57
CA ARG A 70 14.89 34.38 40.40
C ARG A 70 13.56 35.11 40.27
#